data_AF-A0A3A8HA01-F1
#
_entry.id   AF-A0A3A8HA01-F1
#
_cell.length_a   1.000
_cell.length_b   1.000
_cell.length_c   1.000
_cell.angle_alpha   90.00
_cell.angle_beta   90.00
_cell.angle_gamma   90.00
#
_symmetry.space_group_name_H-M   'P 1'
#
loop_
_entity.id
_entity.type
_entity.pdbx_description
1 polymer ?
#
loop_
_entity_poly.entity_id
_entity_poly.type
_entity_poly.pdbx_seq_one_letter_code
_entity_poly.pdbx_strand_id
1 'polypeptide(L)'
;MTIRSLLSSRSSRSIPVANPAPGSAVRAPVAHRAPDGFEPRRPVVPQAPRPSVEDLREAVLRSKLKDAAGALRDGKKEDLGDALRQAVLRERLRDVGEALRGAFAPPAPATTTYTIQPGDTVGDIAWNLMQQGVPGPVEAIANQIVQLNGLSNPDLIIAGETLQLPAAPGSAPGTPGASPGTPSGMPGTGGPSAPGNPSGPARPGERYPVPFIKQMSSQGTEDDWNQQSNCGPTTMAMILKGYGIGTEMSDGAFINQLGQGVGITSAGVGYSDIQRMAANNGLTSEVNPGTDVGWIEQQLASGNLVAVNGESNVMLQNESPPFTSGSFSGGHWIAVTGMTAEGNFIVHDPSSTVTELTPAELQRFLGEHQYGGYSVAIHPPAGVAPTDAPGQALESVRLAPGAMSLAESGFAGQGEFLMRMAQKYDVPIDLALAMLWKESQWGTAGASVGANNPGNLKFVGQEGAHEAFTSPGASGSFAGWPTLEQGIEAYFKLLGTHYRAELDSGDWTALVNRYAPPSENDSGLYVQQVNSYAAEVRRQLGIG
;
A
#
# COMPACT_ATOMS: atom_id res chain seq x y z
N MET A 1 -35.08 -58.38 -13.96
CA MET A 1 -35.80 -57.81 -15.11
C MET A 1 -34.94 -56.66 -15.63
N THR A 2 -34.31 -56.66 -16.82
CA THR A 2 -34.64 -57.32 -18.12
C THR A 2 -35.78 -56.54 -18.81
N ILE A 3 -35.67 -55.94 -20.02
CA ILE A 3 -34.56 -55.88 -21.01
C ILE A 3 -34.83 -54.82 -22.13
N ARG A 4 -33.77 -54.36 -22.85
CA ARG A 4 -33.72 -53.71 -24.21
C ARG A 4 -34.60 -52.45 -24.50
N SER A 5 -34.23 -51.46 -25.34
CA SER A 5 -33.31 -51.27 -26.50
C SER A 5 -33.90 -51.50 -27.89
N LEU A 6 -33.91 -50.43 -28.71
CA LEU A 6 -33.73 -50.33 -30.18
C LEU A 6 -33.11 -48.93 -30.43
N LEU A 7 -31.94 -48.75 -31.09
CA LEU A 7 -31.56 -48.97 -32.51
C LEU A 7 -31.99 -47.79 -33.43
N SER A 8 -31.23 -47.35 -34.46
CA SER A 8 -30.16 -48.08 -35.17
C SER A 8 -29.11 -47.19 -35.90
N SER A 9 -27.83 -47.63 -35.88
CA SER A 9 -26.82 -47.73 -36.99
C SER A 9 -26.68 -46.60 -38.06
N ARG A 10 -25.49 -46.18 -38.54
CA ARG A 10 -24.39 -46.92 -39.26
C ARG A 10 -23.17 -45.95 -39.45
N SER A 11 -21.91 -46.31 -39.72
CA SER A 11 -21.19 -47.61 -39.74
C SER A 11 -19.66 -47.43 -39.58
N SER A 12 -18.99 -48.44 -39.01
CA SER A 12 -17.63 -49.00 -39.32
C SER A 12 -16.79 -48.41 -40.46
N ARG A 13 -15.43 -48.40 -40.46
CA ARG A 13 -14.32 -48.89 -39.57
C ARG A 13 -13.01 -48.14 -40.00
N SER A 14 -11.72 -48.41 -39.66
CA SER A 14 -10.92 -49.60 -39.28
C SER A 14 -9.66 -49.23 -38.47
N ILE A 15 -8.94 -50.23 -37.90
CA ILE A 15 -7.68 -50.18 -37.13
C ILE A 15 -6.86 -51.45 -37.55
N PRO A 16 -5.52 -51.46 -37.79
CA PRO A 16 -4.53 -51.69 -36.71
C PRO A 16 -3.06 -51.20 -36.84
N VAL A 17 -2.53 -50.74 -35.69
CA VAL A 17 -1.29 -51.18 -34.99
C VAL A 17 -0.18 -51.95 -35.75
N ALA A 18 1.07 -51.44 -35.67
CA ALA A 18 2.29 -52.21 -35.36
C ALA A 18 3.51 -51.28 -35.08
N ASN A 19 4.49 -51.75 -34.30
CA ASN A 19 5.81 -51.12 -34.11
C ASN A 19 6.87 -52.18 -33.75
N PRO A 20 7.99 -52.27 -34.48
CA PRO A 20 9.26 -52.68 -33.86
C PRO A 20 10.52 -51.94 -34.38
N ALA A 21 11.58 -51.95 -33.57
CA ALA A 21 12.96 -51.60 -33.95
C ALA A 21 13.82 -52.90 -34.01
N PRO A 22 15.17 -52.91 -34.07
CA PRO A 22 16.16 -51.86 -34.43
C PRO A 22 17.24 -52.35 -35.44
N GLY A 23 18.24 -51.51 -35.79
CA GLY A 23 19.64 -51.97 -35.81
C GLY A 23 20.55 -51.74 -37.04
N SER A 24 21.87 -51.75 -36.73
CA SER A 24 23.05 -51.94 -37.59
C SER A 24 23.55 -50.80 -38.50
N ALA A 25 24.87 -50.81 -38.74
CA ALA A 25 25.63 -49.83 -39.53
C ALA A 25 26.73 -50.52 -40.38
N VAL A 26 27.16 -49.89 -41.48
CA VAL A 26 28.30 -50.34 -42.32
C VAL A 26 29.18 -49.14 -42.71
N ARG A 27 30.46 -49.39 -43.03
CA ARG A 27 31.55 -48.43 -43.19
C ARG A 27 31.63 -47.73 -44.55
N ALA A 28 32.39 -46.62 -44.57
CA ALA A 28 32.91 -45.92 -45.75
C ALA A 28 34.04 -46.69 -46.48
N PRO A 29 34.58 -46.10 -47.56
CA PRO A 29 36.03 -46.05 -47.77
C PRO A 29 36.61 -44.63 -47.75
N VAL A 30 37.95 -44.54 -47.67
CA VAL A 30 38.76 -43.31 -47.53
C VAL A 30 39.59 -43.07 -48.79
N ALA A 31 39.88 -41.80 -49.14
CA ALA A 31 40.86 -41.47 -50.18
C ALA A 31 41.76 -40.26 -49.82
N HIS A 32 42.99 -40.56 -49.41
CA HIS A 32 44.22 -39.77 -49.48
C HIS A 32 44.34 -38.36 -48.84
N ARG A 33 45.61 -37.94 -48.63
CA ARG A 33 46.05 -36.78 -47.84
C ARG A 33 47.33 -36.18 -48.47
N ALA A 34 47.50 -34.87 -48.27
CA ALA A 34 48.73 -34.06 -48.43
C ALA A 34 49.09 -33.59 -49.86
N PRO A 35 49.87 -32.48 -50.00
CA PRO A 35 50.44 -31.62 -48.96
C PRO A 35 50.00 -30.14 -49.00
N ASP A 36 50.31 -29.43 -47.90
CA ASP A 36 50.67 -28.02 -47.72
C ASP A 36 50.11 -26.91 -48.64
N GLY A 37 49.62 -25.82 -48.00
CA GLY A 37 50.29 -24.54 -48.25
C GLY A 37 49.51 -23.29 -48.66
N PHE A 38 48.18 -23.21 -48.60
CA PHE A 38 47.47 -21.91 -48.65
C PHE A 38 46.04 -21.97 -48.09
N GLU A 39 45.69 -21.11 -47.14
CA GLU A 39 44.27 -20.88 -46.78
C GLU A 39 43.66 -19.83 -47.73
N PRO A 40 42.55 -20.14 -48.44
CA PRO A 40 41.77 -19.11 -49.10
C PRO A 40 41.02 -18.29 -48.03
N ARG A 41 41.24 -16.97 -48.01
CA ARG A 41 40.52 -16.06 -47.11
C ARG A 41 39.01 -16.26 -47.28
N ARG A 42 38.29 -16.50 -46.18
CA ARG A 42 36.82 -16.52 -46.20
C ARG A 42 36.32 -15.20 -46.80
N PRO A 43 35.31 -15.21 -47.70
CA PRO A 43 34.70 -13.98 -48.17
C PRO A 43 34.10 -13.26 -46.97
N VAL A 44 34.50 -11.99 -46.77
CA VAL A 44 33.87 -11.13 -45.78
C VAL A 44 32.46 -10.84 -46.27
N VAL A 45 31.48 -11.52 -45.69
CA VAL A 45 30.07 -11.13 -45.85
C VAL A 45 29.94 -9.73 -45.25
N PRO A 46 29.55 -8.70 -46.02
CA PRO A 46 29.33 -7.39 -45.46
C PRO A 46 28.18 -7.49 -44.45
N GLN A 47 28.44 -7.11 -43.20
CA GLN A 47 27.34 -6.92 -42.25
C GLN A 47 26.42 -5.86 -42.83
N ALA A 48 25.12 -6.17 -42.92
CA ALA A 48 24.13 -5.16 -43.25
C ALA A 48 24.24 -4.01 -42.22
N PRO A 49 24.21 -2.74 -42.65
CA PRO A 49 24.28 -1.63 -41.72
C PRO A 49 23.14 -1.75 -40.71
N ARG A 50 23.43 -1.50 -39.44
CA ARG A 50 22.37 -1.39 -38.42
C ARG A 50 21.42 -0.27 -38.87
N PRO A 51 20.09 -0.46 -38.82
CA PRO A 51 19.15 0.57 -39.24
C PRO A 51 19.39 1.84 -38.42
N SER A 52 19.39 2.99 -39.09
CA SER A 52 19.56 4.28 -38.43
C SER A 52 18.36 4.60 -37.53
N VAL A 53 18.51 5.63 -36.70
CA VAL A 53 17.39 6.15 -35.89
C VAL A 53 16.22 6.58 -36.79
N GLU A 54 16.51 7.13 -37.98
CA GLU A 54 15.52 7.48 -39.01
C GLU A 54 14.84 6.25 -39.63
N ASP A 55 15.58 5.18 -39.95
CA ASP A 55 14.99 3.94 -40.46
C ASP A 55 14.04 3.29 -39.44
N LEU A 56 14.42 3.33 -38.16
CA LEU A 56 13.60 2.82 -37.05
C LEU A 56 12.38 3.72 -36.79
N ARG A 57 12.52 5.05 -36.90
CA ARG A 57 11.41 6.01 -36.86
C ARG A 57 10.41 5.74 -37.99
N GLU A 58 10.89 5.60 -39.23
CA GLU A 58 10.06 5.24 -40.38
C GLU A 58 9.34 3.89 -40.18
N ALA A 59 10.03 2.85 -39.70
CA ALA A 59 9.43 1.55 -39.47
C ALA A 59 8.28 1.60 -38.44
N VAL A 60 8.48 2.31 -37.33
CA VAL A 60 7.44 2.53 -36.31
C VAL A 60 6.28 3.37 -36.85
N LEU A 61 6.56 4.41 -37.64
CA LEU A 61 5.53 5.26 -38.26
C LEU A 61 4.69 4.46 -39.27
N ARG A 62 5.34 3.64 -40.10
CA ARG A 62 4.69 2.74 -41.08
C ARG A 62 3.84 1.66 -40.41
N SER A 63 4.26 1.12 -39.25
CA SER A 63 3.40 0.22 -38.45
C SER A 63 2.15 0.96 -37.97
N LYS A 64 2.32 2.08 -37.26
CA LYS A 64 1.19 2.83 -36.67
C LYS A 64 0.20 3.34 -37.71
N LEU A 65 0.67 3.71 -38.91
CA LEU A 65 -0.21 4.04 -40.05
C LEU A 65 -1.01 2.83 -40.56
N LYS A 66 -0.42 1.63 -40.55
CA LYS A 66 -1.10 0.38 -40.92
C LYS A 66 -2.14 -0.03 -39.87
N ASP A 67 -1.83 0.16 -38.59
CA ASP A 67 -2.72 -0.13 -37.47
C ASP A 67 -3.91 0.86 -37.46
N ALA A 68 -3.66 2.14 -37.70
CA ALA A 68 -4.71 3.16 -37.87
C ALA A 68 -5.58 2.92 -39.12
N ALA A 69 -5.00 2.46 -40.23
CA ALA A 69 -5.74 2.03 -41.42
C ALA A 69 -6.59 0.77 -41.16
N GLY A 70 -6.19 -0.08 -40.20
CA GLY A 70 -7.01 -1.16 -39.66
C GLY A 70 -8.22 -0.62 -38.91
N ALA A 71 -8.03 0.24 -37.90
CA ALA A 71 -9.12 0.82 -37.11
C ALA A 71 -10.15 1.59 -37.96
N LEU A 72 -9.70 2.29 -39.02
CA LEU A 72 -10.56 2.97 -39.99
C LEU A 72 -11.51 2.04 -40.78
N ARG A 73 -11.20 0.74 -40.85
CA ARG A 73 -12.02 -0.27 -41.53
C ARG A 73 -13.21 -0.75 -40.68
N ASP A 74 -13.07 -0.70 -39.36
CA ASP A 74 -14.02 -1.27 -38.39
C ASP A 74 -14.95 -0.21 -37.74
N GLY A 75 -14.93 1.02 -38.25
CA GLY A 75 -16.00 2.00 -38.10
C GLY A 75 -16.02 2.85 -36.81
N LYS A 76 -15.16 2.57 -35.83
CA LYS A 76 -15.07 3.35 -34.58
C LYS A 76 -14.36 4.69 -34.78
N LYS A 77 -15.13 5.78 -34.89
CA LYS A 77 -14.59 7.13 -35.17
C LYS A 77 -14.20 7.93 -33.93
N GLU A 78 -14.75 7.59 -32.75
CA GLU A 78 -14.55 8.36 -31.53
C GLU A 78 -13.17 8.07 -30.91
N ASP A 79 -12.79 6.79 -30.78
CA ASP A 79 -11.47 6.33 -30.33
C ASP A 79 -10.31 7.02 -31.10
N LEU A 80 -10.48 7.24 -32.40
CA LEU A 80 -9.49 7.89 -33.27
C LEU A 80 -9.30 9.38 -32.93
N GLY A 81 -10.36 10.07 -32.49
CA GLY A 81 -10.31 11.50 -32.16
C GLY A 81 -9.43 11.78 -30.95
N ASP A 82 -9.58 11.00 -29.89
CA ASP A 82 -8.82 11.18 -28.64
C ASP A 82 -7.40 10.63 -28.72
N ALA A 83 -7.18 9.55 -29.48
CA ALA A 83 -5.82 9.11 -29.83
C ALA A 83 -5.02 10.21 -30.56
N LEU A 84 -5.65 10.92 -31.51
CA LEU A 84 -5.01 12.01 -32.24
C LEU A 84 -4.77 13.26 -31.37
N ARG A 85 -5.72 13.59 -30.48
CA ARG A 85 -5.57 14.69 -29.48
C ARG A 85 -4.40 14.42 -28.54
N GLN A 86 -4.28 13.21 -27.99
CA GLN A 86 -3.17 12.84 -27.11
C GLN A 86 -1.81 12.82 -27.86
N ALA A 87 -1.78 12.44 -29.14
CA ALA A 87 -0.55 12.50 -29.94
C ALA A 87 -0.07 13.94 -30.14
N VAL A 88 -0.95 14.84 -30.60
CA VAL A 88 -0.61 16.26 -30.83
C VAL A 88 -0.23 16.99 -29.54
N LEU A 89 -0.85 16.63 -28.41
CA LEU A 89 -0.47 17.19 -27.10
C LEU A 89 0.93 16.72 -26.66
N ARG A 90 1.28 15.44 -26.88
CA ARG A 90 2.61 14.89 -26.57
C ARG A 90 3.72 15.49 -27.43
N GLU A 91 3.49 15.75 -28.72
CA GLU A 91 4.47 16.44 -29.57
C GLU A 91 4.69 17.89 -29.10
N ARG A 92 3.61 18.66 -28.89
CA ARG A 92 3.70 20.06 -28.43
C ARG A 92 4.42 20.22 -27.09
N LEU A 93 4.24 19.28 -26.15
CA LEU A 93 4.97 19.29 -24.87
C LEU A 93 6.46 18.92 -25.05
N ARG A 94 6.79 18.08 -26.04
CA ARG A 94 8.17 17.71 -26.36
C ARG A 94 8.93 18.85 -27.02
N ASP A 95 8.33 19.54 -27.98
CA ASP A 95 8.93 20.69 -28.66
C ASP A 95 9.29 21.81 -27.67
N VAL A 96 8.40 22.07 -26.69
CA VAL A 96 8.67 23.02 -25.59
C VAL A 96 9.83 22.53 -24.72
N GLY A 97 9.89 21.24 -24.39
CA GLY A 97 10.98 20.65 -23.62
C GLY A 97 12.35 20.70 -24.32
N GLU A 98 12.39 20.51 -25.64
CA GLU A 98 13.63 20.59 -26.43
C GLU A 98 14.04 22.06 -26.71
N ALA A 99 13.09 22.97 -26.91
CA ALA A 99 13.36 24.41 -27.00
C ALA A 99 13.95 25.00 -25.70
N LEU A 100 13.44 24.59 -24.53
CA LEU A 100 14.01 24.97 -23.23
C LEU A 100 15.42 24.40 -23.02
N ARG A 101 15.66 23.15 -23.47
CA ARG A 101 16.98 22.50 -23.37
C ARG A 101 18.04 23.16 -24.26
N GLY A 102 17.65 23.74 -25.40
CA GLY A 102 18.56 24.47 -26.28
C GLY A 102 19.03 25.83 -25.75
N ALA A 103 18.33 26.43 -24.78
CA ALA A 103 18.63 27.76 -24.27
C ALA A 103 19.71 27.79 -23.16
N PHE A 104 19.94 26.67 -22.46
CA PHE A 104 20.89 26.57 -21.35
C PHE A 104 21.68 25.25 -21.41
N ALA A 105 22.78 25.25 -22.17
CA ALA A 105 23.80 24.22 -22.07
C ALA A 105 24.82 24.61 -20.96
N PRO A 106 24.89 23.88 -19.84
CA PRO A 106 25.90 24.15 -18.81
C PRO A 106 27.31 23.79 -19.29
N PRO A 107 28.37 24.40 -18.72
CA PRO A 107 29.75 24.00 -19.01
C PRO A 107 30.03 22.56 -18.57
N ALA A 108 31.03 21.92 -19.18
CA ALA A 108 31.43 20.56 -18.83
C ALA A 108 31.82 20.47 -17.34
N PRO A 109 31.40 19.42 -16.62
CA PRO A 109 31.66 19.29 -15.19
C PRO A 109 33.14 19.10 -14.89
N ALA A 110 33.63 19.75 -13.84
CA ALA A 110 34.95 19.46 -13.29
C ALA A 110 34.96 18.06 -12.66
N THR A 111 36.14 17.45 -12.57
CA THR A 111 36.33 16.12 -11.98
C THR A 111 37.52 16.09 -11.02
N THR A 112 37.48 15.16 -10.06
CA THR A 112 38.49 14.92 -9.03
C THR A 112 38.81 13.43 -8.98
N THR A 113 40.09 13.07 -8.86
CA THR A 113 40.51 11.68 -8.70
C THR A 113 40.43 11.25 -7.23
N TYR A 114 39.89 10.05 -6.99
CA TYR A 114 39.70 9.44 -5.68
C TYR A 114 40.26 8.01 -5.67
N THR A 115 40.88 7.58 -4.57
CA THR A 115 41.38 6.20 -4.41
C THR A 115 40.39 5.42 -3.56
N ILE A 116 39.88 4.30 -4.08
CA ILE A 116 38.88 3.46 -3.43
C ILE A 116 39.48 2.85 -2.14
N GLN A 117 38.78 2.99 -1.03
CA GLN A 117 39.11 2.39 0.27
C GLN A 117 38.44 1.01 0.44
N PRO A 118 38.96 0.14 1.32
CA PRO A 118 38.31 -1.11 1.66
C PRO A 118 36.94 -0.86 2.31
N GLY A 119 35.86 -1.28 1.64
CA GLY A 119 34.47 -1.12 2.12
C GLY A 119 33.66 -0.04 1.39
N ASP A 120 34.26 0.74 0.48
CA ASP A 120 33.51 1.69 -0.34
C ASP A 120 32.55 1.00 -1.31
N THR A 121 31.40 1.63 -1.58
CA THR A 121 30.57 1.37 -2.77
C THR A 121 30.45 2.62 -3.65
N VAL A 122 30.06 2.46 -4.92
CA VAL A 122 29.78 3.60 -5.80
C VAL A 122 28.62 4.47 -5.27
N GLY A 123 27.66 3.85 -4.56
CA GLY A 123 26.56 4.56 -3.88
C GLY A 123 27.06 5.43 -2.72
N ASP A 124 27.93 4.90 -1.86
CA ASP A 124 28.48 5.64 -0.72
C ASP A 124 29.41 6.78 -1.18
N ILE A 125 30.22 6.54 -2.21
CA ILE A 125 31.04 7.60 -2.82
C ILE A 125 30.13 8.69 -3.40
N ALA A 126 29.06 8.34 -4.12
CA ALA A 126 28.10 9.30 -4.67
C ALA A 126 27.34 10.07 -3.58
N TRP A 127 26.97 9.41 -2.47
CA TRP A 127 26.36 10.05 -1.30
C TRP A 127 27.32 11.07 -0.68
N ASN A 128 28.57 10.68 -0.46
CA ASN A 128 29.60 11.58 0.08
C ASN A 128 29.88 12.79 -0.83
N LEU A 129 29.76 12.64 -2.16
CA LEU A 129 29.86 13.75 -3.11
C LEU A 129 28.64 14.70 -3.06
N MET A 130 27.42 14.16 -2.91
CA MET A 130 26.21 14.95 -2.70
C MET A 130 26.35 15.82 -1.45
N GLN A 131 26.83 15.24 -0.34
CA GLN A 131 27.11 15.94 0.92
C GLN A 131 28.22 17.00 0.80
N GLN A 132 29.10 16.88 -0.22
CA GLN A 132 30.12 17.88 -0.58
C GLN A 132 29.62 18.93 -1.60
N GLY A 133 28.32 18.95 -1.92
CA GLY A 133 27.70 19.94 -2.79
C GLY A 133 27.79 19.65 -4.29
N VAL A 134 28.03 18.40 -4.70
CA VAL A 134 27.83 17.99 -6.10
C VAL A 134 26.32 17.99 -6.41
N PRO A 135 25.85 18.73 -7.44
CA PRO A 135 24.42 18.91 -7.66
C PRO A 135 23.78 17.72 -8.38
N GLY A 136 22.82 17.07 -7.73
CA GLY A 136 21.99 16.00 -8.27
C GLY A 136 21.58 14.99 -7.19
N PRO A 137 20.61 14.10 -7.45
CA PRO A 137 20.36 12.96 -6.57
C PRO A 137 21.53 11.98 -6.63
N VAL A 138 21.73 11.22 -5.55
CA VAL A 138 22.83 10.24 -5.42
C VAL A 138 22.89 9.26 -6.59
N GLU A 139 21.73 8.81 -7.11
CA GLU A 139 21.66 7.93 -8.28
C GLU A 139 22.24 8.58 -9.55
N ALA A 140 22.00 9.88 -9.78
CA ALA A 140 22.57 10.59 -10.92
C ALA A 140 24.09 10.76 -10.78
N ILE A 141 24.56 11.02 -9.55
CA ILE A 141 25.99 11.14 -9.23
C ILE A 141 26.68 9.78 -9.38
N ALA A 142 26.07 8.68 -8.90
CA ALA A 142 26.55 7.31 -9.06
C ALA A 142 26.64 6.92 -10.55
N ASN A 143 25.57 7.17 -11.32
CA ASN A 143 25.57 6.99 -12.77
C ASN A 143 26.66 7.83 -13.46
N GLN A 144 26.94 9.03 -12.97
CA GLN A 144 28.02 9.87 -13.48
C GLN A 144 29.41 9.29 -13.17
N ILE A 145 29.64 8.74 -11.97
CA ILE A 145 30.89 8.00 -11.63
C ILE A 145 31.05 6.78 -12.55
N VAL A 146 29.99 5.99 -12.74
CA VAL A 146 30.00 4.81 -13.64
C VAL A 146 30.39 5.21 -15.06
N GLN A 147 29.79 6.29 -15.59
CA GLN A 147 30.07 6.79 -16.93
C GLN A 147 31.47 7.41 -17.08
N LEU A 148 31.95 8.15 -16.07
CA LEU A 148 33.29 8.76 -16.07
C LEU A 148 34.42 7.72 -16.05
N ASN A 149 34.17 6.52 -15.51
CA ASN A 149 35.17 5.47 -15.33
C ASN A 149 34.95 4.24 -16.24
N GLY A 150 33.84 4.19 -16.98
CA GLY A 150 33.50 3.05 -17.85
C GLY A 150 33.20 1.76 -17.09
N LEU A 151 32.73 1.84 -15.85
CA LEU A 151 32.48 0.67 -15.00
C LEU A 151 31.42 -0.22 -15.65
N SER A 152 31.82 -1.44 -16.00
CA SER A 152 30.95 -2.43 -16.66
C SER A 152 30.04 -3.18 -15.67
N ASN A 153 30.34 -3.07 -14.38
CA ASN A 153 29.49 -3.43 -13.26
C ASN A 153 29.65 -2.34 -12.18
N PRO A 154 28.59 -1.61 -11.77
CA PRO A 154 28.67 -0.63 -10.68
C PRO A 154 28.95 -1.26 -9.32
N ASP A 155 28.56 -2.52 -9.13
CA ASP A 155 28.65 -3.23 -7.84
C ASP A 155 30.03 -3.85 -7.58
N LEU A 156 31.01 -3.61 -8.47
CA LEU A 156 32.35 -4.16 -8.39
C LEU A 156 33.41 -3.07 -8.61
N ILE A 157 33.83 -2.44 -7.51
CA ILE A 157 35.00 -1.56 -7.44
C ILE A 157 36.08 -2.17 -6.54
N ILE A 158 37.35 -1.95 -6.87
CA ILE A 158 38.48 -2.62 -6.21
C ILE A 158 39.24 -1.63 -5.33
N ALA A 159 39.37 -1.93 -4.04
CA ALA A 159 40.12 -1.10 -3.10
C ALA A 159 41.59 -0.95 -3.52
N GLY A 160 42.07 0.30 -3.53
CA GLY A 160 43.38 0.70 -4.04
C GLY A 160 43.39 1.16 -5.50
N GLU A 161 42.35 0.90 -6.30
CA GLU A 161 42.19 1.50 -7.63
C GLU A 161 41.64 2.94 -7.53
N THR A 162 41.69 3.69 -8.63
CA THR A 162 41.34 5.12 -8.68
C THR A 162 40.16 5.42 -9.59
N LEU A 163 39.18 6.17 -9.09
CA LEU A 163 38.02 6.65 -9.84
C LEU A 163 38.12 8.16 -10.10
N GLN A 164 37.61 8.61 -11.24
CA GLN A 164 37.27 10.00 -11.51
C GLN A 164 35.85 10.28 -11.04
N LEU A 165 35.72 11.21 -10.10
CA LEU A 165 34.46 11.64 -9.51
C LEU A 165 34.04 13.01 -10.07
N PRO A 166 32.74 13.31 -10.22
CA PRO A 166 32.31 14.68 -10.48
C PRO A 166 32.65 15.59 -9.29
N ALA A 167 33.10 16.82 -9.58
CA ALA A 167 33.49 17.81 -8.57
C ALA A 167 32.47 18.96 -8.48
N ALA A 168 32.27 19.49 -7.27
CA ALA A 168 31.37 20.62 -7.04
C ALA A 168 31.87 21.90 -7.74
N PRO A 169 30.97 22.74 -8.30
CA PRO A 169 31.33 23.94 -9.05
C PRO A 169 31.90 25.04 -8.13
N GLY A 170 33.22 24.98 -7.91
CA GLY A 170 33.98 25.91 -7.07
C GLY A 170 35.28 25.30 -6.51
N SER A 171 35.37 23.98 -6.44
CA SER A 171 36.53 23.29 -5.86
C SER A 171 37.69 23.17 -6.85
N ALA A 172 38.68 24.06 -6.75
CA ALA A 172 39.99 23.88 -7.37
C ALA A 172 40.82 22.82 -6.61
N PRO A 173 41.78 22.11 -7.25
CA PRO A 173 42.48 21.00 -6.62
C PRO A 173 43.37 21.42 -5.43
N GLY A 174 42.98 21.01 -4.22
CA GLY A 174 43.80 21.07 -3.00
C GLY A 174 44.54 19.76 -2.74
N THR A 175 45.73 19.82 -2.15
CA THR A 175 46.56 18.64 -1.87
C THR A 175 46.11 17.83 -0.64
N PRO A 176 46.43 16.52 -0.55
CA PRO A 176 45.94 15.66 0.54
C PRO A 176 46.52 16.00 1.91
N GLY A 177 45.68 16.02 2.94
CA GLY A 177 46.04 16.33 4.34
C GLY A 177 45.47 15.31 5.33
N ALA A 178 46.34 14.80 6.21
CA ALA A 178 46.13 13.65 7.10
C ALA A 178 44.88 13.65 8.01
N SER A 179 44.36 12.45 8.28
CA SER A 179 43.37 12.16 9.34
C SER A 179 44.01 12.10 10.74
N PRO A 180 43.28 12.55 11.77
CA PRO A 180 43.17 11.81 13.03
C PRO A 180 41.70 11.71 13.52
N GLY A 181 41.29 10.70 14.29
CA GLY A 181 42.00 9.51 14.78
C GLY A 181 41.10 8.69 15.72
N THR A 182 41.47 7.44 16.04
CA THR A 182 40.72 6.57 16.95
C THR A 182 40.95 6.90 18.43
N PRO A 183 40.01 6.49 19.29
CA PRO A 183 40.38 5.77 20.51
C PRO A 183 39.73 4.37 20.58
N SER A 184 40.37 3.44 21.28
CA SER A 184 39.89 2.06 21.46
C SER A 184 39.86 1.67 22.95
N GLY A 185 38.97 0.74 23.31
CA GLY A 185 38.92 0.08 24.63
C GLY A 185 37.54 0.11 25.27
N MET A 186 37.10 -0.91 26.03
CA MET A 186 37.75 -2.19 26.39
C MET A 186 36.66 -3.28 26.69
N PRO A 187 36.93 -4.52 27.16
CA PRO A 187 36.34 -5.71 26.50
C PRO A 187 35.56 -6.70 27.40
N GLY A 188 34.94 -7.70 26.76
CA GLY A 188 34.38 -8.90 27.39
C GLY A 188 32.86 -8.87 27.52
N THR A 189 32.14 -10.01 27.57
CA THR A 189 32.57 -11.43 27.53
C THR A 189 31.56 -12.27 26.74
N GLY A 190 31.98 -13.40 26.18
CA GLY A 190 31.11 -14.27 25.38
C GLY A 190 30.22 -15.20 26.23
N GLY A 191 28.97 -15.37 25.81
CA GLY A 191 28.02 -16.37 26.31
C GLY A 191 26.96 -16.68 25.23
N PRO A 192 26.47 -17.94 25.12
CA PRO A 192 25.53 -18.33 24.05
C PRO A 192 24.05 -18.16 24.45
N SER A 193 23.16 -18.24 23.43
CA SER A 193 21.69 -18.05 23.48
C SER A 193 21.26 -16.57 23.43
N ALA A 194 20.04 -16.20 22.98
CA ALA A 194 18.84 -17.01 22.73
C ALA A 194 18.06 -16.51 21.47
N PRO A 195 17.11 -17.29 20.91
CA PRO A 195 16.33 -16.89 19.73
C PRO A 195 15.10 -16.04 20.08
N GLY A 196 14.54 -15.35 19.06
CA GLY A 196 13.19 -14.79 19.07
C GLY A 196 12.95 -13.64 20.06
N ASN A 197 13.03 -12.39 19.59
CA ASN A 197 12.52 -11.26 20.35
C ASN A 197 10.98 -11.31 20.30
N PRO A 198 10.26 -11.48 21.44
CA PRO A 198 8.81 -11.70 21.42
C PRO A 198 8.05 -10.43 21.00
N SER A 199 6.92 -10.61 20.31
CA SER A 199 6.02 -9.51 19.96
C SER A 199 5.60 -8.74 21.21
N GLY A 200 5.83 -7.43 21.22
CA GLY A 200 5.31 -6.55 22.26
C GLY A 200 3.78 -6.44 22.20
N PRO A 201 3.15 -5.79 23.20
CA PRO A 201 1.75 -5.38 23.06
C PRO A 201 1.60 -4.46 21.84
N ALA A 202 0.47 -4.57 21.14
CA ALA A 202 0.14 -3.73 19.99
C ALA A 202 0.15 -2.23 20.35
N ARG A 203 0.54 -1.37 19.40
CA ARG A 203 0.42 0.08 19.58
C ARG A 203 -1.07 0.45 19.71
N PRO A 204 -1.47 1.39 20.59
CA PRO A 204 -2.85 1.84 20.69
C PRO A 204 -3.43 2.23 19.32
N GLY A 205 -4.53 1.58 18.93
CA GLY A 205 -5.19 1.73 17.64
C GLY A 205 -4.86 0.64 16.60
N GLU A 206 -3.81 -0.16 16.81
CA GLU A 206 -3.51 -1.32 15.96
C GLU A 206 -4.50 -2.47 16.17
N ARG A 207 -4.70 -3.27 15.11
CA ARG A 207 -5.54 -4.47 15.15
C ARG A 207 -4.79 -5.69 15.71
N TYR A 208 -3.46 -5.70 15.69
CA TYR A 208 -2.61 -6.84 16.07
C TYR A 208 -1.25 -6.34 16.60
N PRO A 209 -0.48 -7.16 17.35
CA PRO A 209 0.90 -6.82 17.73
C PRO A 209 1.85 -6.97 16.53
N VAL A 210 1.73 -6.08 15.56
CA VAL A 210 2.52 -6.09 14.32
C VAL A 210 3.95 -5.62 14.63
N PRO A 211 5.00 -6.39 14.32
CA PRO A 211 6.37 -5.89 14.45
C PRO A 211 6.68 -4.86 13.36
N PHE A 212 7.52 -3.88 13.69
CA PHE A 212 8.12 -2.98 12.70
C PHE A 212 9.43 -3.58 12.17
N ILE A 213 9.57 -3.72 10.86
CA ILE A 213 10.73 -4.33 10.19
C ILE A 213 11.17 -3.43 9.02
N LYS A 214 12.45 -3.05 8.98
CA LYS A 214 13.03 -2.31 7.85
C LYS A 214 13.56 -3.25 6.78
N GLN A 215 13.37 -2.90 5.50
CA GLN A 215 13.87 -3.72 4.38
C GLN A 215 15.37 -3.55 4.09
N MET A 216 16.03 -2.56 4.72
CA MET A 216 17.45 -2.21 4.51
C MET A 216 18.33 -2.46 5.74
N SER A 217 17.82 -3.10 6.81
CA SER A 217 18.63 -3.40 7.99
C SER A 217 18.10 -4.56 8.84
N SER A 218 18.82 -5.69 8.83
CA SER A 218 18.75 -6.72 9.88
C SER A 218 19.30 -6.19 11.23
N GLN A 219 18.84 -6.75 12.35
CA GLN A 219 19.46 -6.49 13.66
C GLN A 219 20.75 -7.28 13.85
N GLY A 220 21.84 -6.78 13.27
CA GLY A 220 23.21 -7.15 13.66
C GLY A 220 23.77 -8.46 13.09
N THR A 221 23.12 -9.04 12.08
CA THR A 221 23.67 -10.16 11.28
C THR A 221 23.91 -9.73 9.83
N GLU A 222 25.03 -10.18 9.26
CA GLU A 222 25.28 -10.14 7.81
C GLU A 222 24.41 -11.21 7.14
N ASP A 223 23.18 -10.84 6.77
CA ASP A 223 22.28 -11.65 5.95
C ASP A 223 21.93 -10.86 4.66
N ASP A 224 22.12 -11.47 3.48
CA ASP A 224 22.17 -10.81 2.16
C ASP A 224 20.81 -10.32 1.55
N TRP A 225 19.89 -9.83 2.38
CA TRP A 225 18.52 -9.47 1.98
C TRP A 225 18.20 -7.97 1.94
N ASN A 226 19.17 -7.10 2.23
CA ASN A 226 19.04 -5.64 2.13
C ASN A 226 18.91 -5.19 0.66
N GLN A 227 17.70 -5.22 0.10
CA GLN A 227 17.42 -4.85 -1.29
C GLN A 227 16.26 -3.85 -1.38
N GLN A 228 16.38 -2.84 -2.24
CA GLN A 228 15.34 -1.82 -2.46
C GLN A 228 14.02 -2.43 -2.95
N SER A 229 14.07 -3.58 -3.62
CA SER A 229 12.89 -4.31 -4.12
C SER A 229 12.07 -5.03 -3.05
N ASN A 230 12.57 -5.16 -1.81
CA ASN A 230 11.97 -6.01 -0.76
C ASN A 230 10.82 -5.36 0.05
N CYS A 231 10.30 -4.20 -0.35
CA CYS A 231 9.19 -3.52 0.32
C CYS A 231 7.94 -4.41 0.50
N GLY A 232 7.55 -5.16 -0.54
CA GLY A 232 6.41 -6.08 -0.51
C GLY A 232 6.61 -7.30 0.40
N PRO A 233 7.69 -8.10 0.23
CA PRO A 233 8.05 -9.16 1.18
C PRO A 233 8.16 -8.70 2.64
N THR A 234 8.69 -7.49 2.89
CA THR A 234 8.83 -6.95 4.25
C THR A 234 7.47 -6.53 4.82
N THR A 235 6.63 -5.87 4.02
CA THR A 235 5.22 -5.59 4.34
C THR A 235 4.46 -6.85 4.72
N MET A 236 4.60 -7.93 3.95
CA MET A 236 3.97 -9.21 4.26
C MET A 236 4.58 -9.91 5.48
N ALA A 237 5.89 -9.79 5.71
CA ALA A 237 6.52 -10.34 6.92
C ALA A 237 5.98 -9.68 8.20
N MET A 238 5.76 -8.36 8.17
CA MET A 238 5.13 -7.63 9.28
C MET A 238 3.69 -8.10 9.52
N ILE A 239 2.83 -8.09 8.49
CA ILE A 239 1.43 -8.53 8.58
C ILE A 239 1.32 -9.96 9.10
N LEU A 240 2.10 -10.89 8.52
CA LEU A 240 2.06 -12.30 8.90
C LEU A 240 2.54 -12.53 10.34
N LYS A 241 3.58 -11.83 10.79
CA LYS A 241 4.04 -11.90 12.19
C LYS A 241 3.04 -11.29 13.17
N GLY A 242 2.29 -10.25 12.77
CA GLY A 242 1.12 -9.75 13.53
C GLY A 242 0.04 -10.81 13.73
N TYR A 243 -0.14 -11.71 12.76
CA TYR A 243 -1.00 -12.90 12.86
C TYR A 243 -0.33 -14.13 13.53
N GLY A 244 0.87 -13.99 14.09
CA GLY A 244 1.62 -15.10 14.70
C GLY A 244 2.26 -16.08 13.72
N ILE A 245 2.29 -15.78 12.42
CA ILE A 245 2.94 -16.60 11.39
C ILE A 245 4.38 -16.14 11.19
N GLY A 246 5.34 -17.08 11.21
CA GLY A 246 6.76 -16.78 10.97
C GLY A 246 7.47 -16.09 12.14
N THR A 247 6.88 -16.03 13.33
CA THR A 247 7.48 -15.48 14.56
C THR A 247 8.77 -16.21 14.96
N GLU A 248 8.82 -17.54 14.78
CA GLU A 248 9.98 -18.39 15.04
C GLU A 248 11.18 -18.15 14.08
N MET A 249 10.99 -17.39 13.00
CA MET A 249 12.03 -17.09 12.02
C MET A 249 12.61 -15.69 12.25
N SER A 250 13.92 -15.50 11.98
CA SER A 250 14.47 -14.16 11.82
C SER A 250 13.79 -13.44 10.66
N ASP A 251 13.69 -12.11 10.76
CA ASP A 251 12.91 -11.31 9.80
C ASP A 251 13.45 -11.49 8.37
N GLY A 252 14.77 -11.42 8.19
CA GLY A 252 15.43 -11.67 6.91
C GLY A 252 15.19 -13.06 6.32
N ALA A 253 15.19 -14.11 7.16
CA ALA A 253 14.90 -15.47 6.69
C ALA A 253 13.44 -15.61 6.23
N PHE A 254 12.50 -14.97 6.92
CA PHE A 254 11.08 -14.99 6.54
C PHE A 254 10.82 -14.15 5.29
N ILE A 255 11.43 -12.96 5.20
CA ILE A 255 11.38 -12.07 4.02
C ILE A 255 11.94 -12.78 2.78
N ASN A 256 13.07 -13.47 2.91
CA ASN A 256 13.64 -14.30 1.85
C ASN A 256 12.69 -15.45 1.45
N GLN A 257 12.08 -16.15 2.41
CA GLN A 257 11.10 -17.20 2.11
C GLN A 257 9.89 -16.67 1.34
N LEU A 258 9.36 -15.49 1.72
CA LEU A 258 8.23 -14.84 1.05
C LEU A 258 8.60 -14.40 -0.38
N GLY A 259 9.75 -13.75 -0.56
CA GLY A 259 10.26 -13.32 -1.86
C GLY A 259 10.57 -14.49 -2.81
N GLN A 260 11.24 -15.55 -2.31
CA GLN A 260 11.51 -16.75 -3.10
C GLN A 260 10.23 -17.52 -3.44
N GLY A 261 9.25 -17.56 -2.52
CA GLY A 261 7.94 -18.18 -2.73
C GLY A 261 7.09 -17.52 -3.83
N VAL A 262 7.42 -16.30 -4.24
CA VAL A 262 6.81 -15.64 -5.41
C VAL A 262 7.75 -15.56 -6.63
N GLY A 263 9.05 -15.72 -6.44
CA GLY A 263 10.05 -15.48 -7.50
C GLY A 263 10.27 -13.99 -7.75
N ILE A 264 10.49 -13.23 -6.67
CA ILE A 264 10.78 -11.79 -6.73
C ILE A 264 11.98 -11.49 -7.65
N THR A 265 11.96 -10.32 -8.28
CA THR A 265 13.06 -9.79 -9.10
C THR A 265 13.42 -8.37 -8.65
N SER A 266 14.45 -7.76 -9.24
CA SER A 266 14.80 -6.35 -8.99
C SER A 266 13.65 -5.37 -9.27
N ALA A 267 12.65 -5.74 -10.06
CA ALA A 267 11.42 -4.96 -10.28
C ALA A 267 10.41 -5.00 -9.11
N GLY A 268 10.71 -5.70 -8.00
CA GLY A 268 9.81 -5.84 -6.87
C GLY A 268 8.68 -6.86 -7.11
N VAL A 269 7.49 -6.56 -6.59
CA VAL A 269 6.32 -7.45 -6.59
C VAL A 269 5.01 -6.68 -6.85
N GLY A 270 4.06 -7.32 -7.53
CA GLY A 270 2.71 -6.80 -7.76
C GLY A 270 1.67 -7.33 -6.76
N TYR A 271 0.43 -6.82 -6.83
CA TYR A 271 -0.64 -7.25 -5.92
C TYR A 271 -0.91 -8.76 -5.97
N SER A 272 -0.78 -9.39 -7.14
CA SER A 272 -0.92 -10.83 -7.33
C SER A 272 0.13 -11.65 -6.56
N ASP A 273 1.28 -11.05 -6.30
CA ASP A 273 2.37 -11.68 -5.55
C ASP A 273 2.13 -11.54 -4.05
N ILE A 274 1.60 -10.40 -3.59
CA ILE A 274 1.13 -10.21 -2.21
C ILE A 274 0.01 -11.22 -1.88
N GLN A 275 -0.98 -11.39 -2.77
CA GLN A 275 -2.00 -12.44 -2.62
C GLN A 275 -1.39 -13.85 -2.60
N ARG A 276 -0.35 -14.10 -3.41
CA ARG A 276 0.37 -15.38 -3.46
C ARG A 276 1.21 -15.63 -2.20
N MET A 277 1.79 -14.60 -1.59
CA MET A 277 2.44 -14.68 -0.27
C MET A 277 1.43 -15.07 0.81
N ALA A 278 0.23 -14.47 0.81
CA ALA A 278 -0.85 -14.84 1.72
C ALA A 278 -1.29 -16.30 1.52
N ALA A 279 -1.58 -16.70 0.28
CA ALA A 279 -2.02 -18.06 -0.05
C ALA A 279 -0.94 -19.12 0.27
N ASN A 280 0.34 -18.82 0.04
CA ASN A 280 1.47 -19.70 0.41
C ASN A 280 1.58 -19.91 1.93
N ASN A 281 1.04 -18.99 2.74
CA ASN A 281 0.96 -19.11 4.21
C ASN A 281 -0.44 -19.55 4.69
N GLY A 282 -1.31 -20.03 3.79
CA GLY A 282 -2.64 -20.57 4.12
C GLY A 282 -3.73 -19.52 4.37
N LEU A 283 -3.47 -18.24 4.07
CA LEU A 283 -4.43 -17.15 4.25
C LEU A 283 -5.22 -16.84 2.97
N THR A 284 -6.36 -16.17 3.15
CA THR A 284 -7.15 -15.59 2.05
C THR A 284 -6.92 -14.08 1.97
N SER A 285 -7.21 -13.48 0.81
CA SER A 285 -7.00 -12.04 0.59
C SER A 285 -7.95 -11.46 -0.46
N GLU A 286 -8.33 -10.20 -0.28
CA GLU A 286 -9.15 -9.38 -1.18
C GLU A 286 -8.31 -8.24 -1.76
N VAL A 287 -8.60 -7.78 -2.99
CA VAL A 287 -7.87 -6.70 -3.67
C VAL A 287 -8.85 -5.61 -4.09
N ASN A 288 -8.54 -4.35 -3.73
CA ASN A 288 -9.22 -3.17 -4.23
C ASN A 288 -8.22 -2.27 -5.00
N PRO A 289 -8.39 -2.07 -6.32
CA PRO A 289 -7.56 -1.16 -7.11
C PRO A 289 -8.03 0.30 -7.00
N GLY A 290 -7.08 1.24 -6.98
CA GLY A 290 -7.34 2.67 -6.91
C GLY A 290 -7.06 3.27 -5.54
N THR A 291 -7.91 4.20 -5.11
CA THR A 291 -7.62 5.17 -4.03
C THR A 291 -8.72 5.24 -2.96
N ASP A 292 -9.53 4.18 -2.86
CA ASP A 292 -10.62 4.05 -1.89
C ASP A 292 -10.07 3.66 -0.51
N VAL A 293 -9.78 4.68 0.29
CA VAL A 293 -9.38 4.53 1.70
C VAL A 293 -10.55 4.11 2.61
N GLY A 294 -11.81 4.31 2.20
CA GLY A 294 -12.97 3.88 2.97
C GLY A 294 -13.11 2.35 3.02
N TRP A 295 -12.79 1.66 1.93
CA TRP A 295 -12.63 0.20 1.92
C TRP A 295 -11.52 -0.25 2.88
N ILE A 296 -10.40 0.50 2.98
CA ILE A 296 -9.32 0.17 3.93
C ILE A 296 -9.83 0.26 5.38
N GLU A 297 -10.61 1.28 5.74
CA GLU A 297 -11.26 1.37 7.06
C GLU A 297 -12.18 0.18 7.34
N GLN A 298 -12.97 -0.26 6.35
CA GLN A 298 -13.89 -1.40 6.48
C GLN A 298 -13.13 -2.72 6.70
N GLN A 299 -12.01 -2.91 5.99
CA GLN A 299 -11.15 -4.08 6.14
C GLN A 299 -10.48 -4.11 7.53
N LEU A 300 -9.94 -2.97 7.99
CA LEU A 300 -9.38 -2.84 9.35
C LEU A 300 -10.44 -3.10 10.43
N ALA A 301 -11.64 -2.50 10.30
CA ALA A 301 -12.76 -2.73 11.21
C ALA A 301 -13.12 -4.23 11.30
N SER A 302 -13.17 -4.91 10.14
CA SER A 302 -13.40 -6.36 10.02
C SER A 302 -12.29 -7.25 10.59
N GLY A 303 -11.17 -6.68 11.05
CA GLY A 303 -10.03 -7.42 11.61
C GLY A 303 -9.00 -7.86 10.57
N ASN A 304 -9.07 -7.35 9.34
CA ASN A 304 -8.08 -7.63 8.30
C ASN A 304 -6.96 -6.57 8.34
N LEU A 305 -5.74 -6.96 8.01
CA LEU A 305 -4.60 -6.06 7.81
C LEU A 305 -4.38 -5.82 6.32
N VAL A 306 -4.01 -4.61 5.92
CA VAL A 306 -3.99 -4.22 4.50
C VAL A 306 -2.58 -3.87 4.05
N ALA A 307 -2.04 -4.62 3.09
CA ALA A 307 -0.85 -4.22 2.35
C ALA A 307 -1.26 -3.24 1.24
N VAL A 308 -0.64 -2.07 1.17
CA VAL A 308 -1.00 -1.02 0.20
C VAL A 308 0.19 -0.60 -0.66
N ASN A 309 -0.07 -0.37 -1.95
CA ASN A 309 0.93 -0.01 -2.95
C ASN A 309 0.67 1.39 -3.50
N GLY A 310 1.65 2.27 -3.36
CA GLY A 310 1.55 3.68 -3.73
C GLY A 310 2.91 4.29 -4.09
N GLU A 311 2.98 5.61 -4.19
CA GLU A 311 4.19 6.33 -4.58
C GLU A 311 5.09 6.67 -3.38
N SER A 312 6.30 6.09 -3.33
CA SER A 312 7.31 6.30 -2.27
C SER A 312 7.59 7.77 -1.94
N ASN A 313 7.62 8.64 -2.95
CA ASN A 313 7.86 10.07 -2.78
C ASN A 313 6.81 10.76 -1.89
N VAL A 314 5.58 10.23 -1.77
CA VAL A 314 4.56 10.75 -0.84
C VAL A 314 4.92 10.42 0.60
N MET A 315 5.42 9.20 0.88
CA MET A 315 5.85 8.81 2.23
C MET A 315 7.01 9.69 2.71
N LEU A 316 8.03 9.87 1.87
CA LEU A 316 9.19 10.69 2.19
C LEU A 316 8.84 12.16 2.48
N GLN A 317 7.83 12.72 1.80
CA GLN A 317 7.35 14.08 2.06
C GLN A 317 6.63 14.23 3.41
N ASN A 318 6.09 13.14 3.95
CA ASN A 318 5.35 13.12 5.20
C ASN A 318 6.24 12.72 6.41
N GLU A 319 7.53 12.47 6.20
CA GLU A 319 8.49 12.31 7.30
C GLU A 319 8.70 13.62 8.07
N SER A 320 9.22 13.53 9.30
CA SER A 320 9.52 14.71 10.14
C SER A 320 10.96 14.68 10.65
N PRO A 321 11.90 15.44 10.04
CA PRO A 321 11.73 16.27 8.84
C PRO A 321 11.50 15.44 7.54
N PRO A 322 10.94 16.04 6.47
CA PRO A 322 10.78 15.37 5.19
C PRO A 322 12.11 14.84 4.61
N PHE A 323 12.07 13.69 3.94
CA PHE A 323 13.21 12.99 3.35
C PHE A 323 14.30 12.57 4.38
N THR A 324 13.91 12.34 5.64
CA THR A 324 14.79 11.78 6.69
C THR A 324 15.39 10.43 6.30
N SER A 325 14.62 9.57 5.62
CA SER A 325 15.09 8.28 5.11
C SER A 325 15.74 8.36 3.73
N GLY A 326 16.08 9.58 3.27
CA GLY A 326 16.74 9.83 1.99
C GLY A 326 15.77 10.00 0.83
N SER A 327 16.12 9.46 -0.34
CA SER A 327 15.31 9.58 -1.55
C SER A 327 15.29 8.26 -2.32
N PHE A 328 14.09 7.72 -2.49
CA PHE A 328 13.75 6.64 -3.41
C PHE A 328 12.46 7.05 -4.16
N SER A 329 12.17 6.43 -5.30
CA SER A 329 11.06 6.84 -6.17
C SER A 329 10.38 5.65 -6.84
N GLY A 330 9.08 5.80 -7.15
CA GLY A 330 8.25 4.77 -7.75
C GLY A 330 7.45 3.96 -6.73
N GLY A 331 6.95 2.82 -7.20
CA GLY A 331 6.00 1.96 -6.48
C GLY A 331 6.58 1.34 -5.22
N HIS A 332 5.90 1.58 -4.10
CA HIS A 332 6.29 1.18 -2.76
C HIS A 332 5.18 0.42 -2.05
N TRP A 333 5.54 -0.53 -1.18
CA TRP A 333 4.58 -1.29 -0.37
C TRP A 333 4.79 -0.97 1.11
N ILE A 334 3.68 -0.68 1.80
CA ILE A 334 3.63 -0.48 3.26
C ILE A 334 2.47 -1.31 3.86
N ALA A 335 2.55 -1.63 5.15
CA ALA A 335 1.46 -2.26 5.88
C ALA A 335 0.59 -1.20 6.57
N VAL A 336 -0.73 -1.30 6.47
CA VAL A 336 -1.69 -0.55 7.29
C VAL A 336 -2.14 -1.47 8.43
N THR A 337 -1.82 -1.08 9.67
CA THR A 337 -1.92 -1.95 10.86
C THR A 337 -3.09 -1.62 11.80
N GLY A 338 -3.71 -0.46 11.60
CA GLY A 338 -4.86 0.00 12.40
C GLY A 338 -5.24 1.45 12.11
N MET A 339 -5.94 2.08 13.05
CA MET A 339 -6.29 3.50 12.99
C MET A 339 -6.11 4.16 14.35
N THR A 340 -5.70 5.43 14.36
CA THR A 340 -5.62 6.23 15.58
C THR A 340 -7.00 6.75 16.00
N ALA A 341 -7.04 7.29 17.22
CA ALA A 341 -8.20 7.99 17.80
C ALA A 341 -8.75 9.11 16.90
N GLU A 342 -7.86 9.81 16.19
CA GLU A 342 -8.13 10.96 15.34
C GLU A 342 -8.64 10.56 13.95
N GLY A 343 -8.56 9.27 13.60
CA GLY A 343 -8.90 8.74 12.27
C GLY A 343 -7.72 8.69 11.29
N ASN A 344 -6.47 8.83 11.75
CA ASN A 344 -5.30 8.52 10.92
C ASN A 344 -5.19 7.00 10.74
N PHE A 345 -4.65 6.56 9.62
CA PHE A 345 -4.21 5.19 9.42
C PHE A 345 -2.85 4.98 10.09
N ILE A 346 -2.72 3.97 10.94
CA ILE A 346 -1.42 3.54 11.48
C ILE A 346 -0.74 2.69 10.39
N VAL A 347 0.50 3.04 10.06
CA VAL A 347 1.26 2.37 8.99
C VAL A 347 2.64 1.93 9.45
N HIS A 348 3.07 0.74 9.02
CA HIS A 348 4.46 0.30 9.11
C HIS A 348 5.07 0.33 7.70
N ASP A 349 5.87 1.36 7.45
CA ASP A 349 6.65 1.55 6.23
C ASP A 349 8.05 0.93 6.38
N PRO A 350 8.45 -0.06 5.56
CA PRO A 350 9.75 -0.71 5.69
C PRO A 350 10.94 0.15 5.23
N SER A 351 10.71 1.32 4.62
CA SER A 351 11.74 2.23 4.07
C SER A 351 11.67 3.68 4.56
N SER A 352 10.69 4.08 5.38
CA SER A 352 10.62 5.44 5.94
C SER A 352 10.51 5.49 7.47
N THR A 353 10.39 6.69 8.03
CA THR A 353 10.07 6.96 9.44
C THR A 353 8.59 7.28 9.69
N VAL A 354 7.76 7.26 8.64
CA VAL A 354 6.31 7.49 8.77
C VAL A 354 5.66 6.33 9.51
N THR A 355 4.88 6.64 10.56
CA THR A 355 4.09 5.65 11.31
C THR A 355 2.58 5.89 11.27
N GLU A 356 2.16 7.00 10.66
CA GLU A 356 0.77 7.42 10.51
C GLU A 356 0.57 8.15 9.18
N LEU A 357 -0.62 8.04 8.58
CA LEU A 357 -1.07 8.85 7.45
C LEU A 357 -2.51 9.31 7.71
N THR A 358 -2.83 10.57 7.44
CA THR A 358 -4.24 10.99 7.32
C THR A 358 -4.91 10.27 6.14
N PRO A 359 -6.25 10.15 6.09
CA PRO A 359 -6.96 9.58 4.94
C PRO A 359 -6.64 10.29 3.62
N ALA A 360 -6.40 11.61 3.65
CA ALA A 360 -6.00 12.38 2.48
C ALA A 360 -4.57 12.03 2.00
N GLU A 361 -3.63 11.80 2.91
CA GLU A 361 -2.26 11.41 2.58
C GLU A 361 -2.16 9.97 2.08
N LEU A 362 -2.93 9.03 2.65
CA LEU A 362 -3.01 7.66 2.13
C LEU A 362 -3.71 7.62 0.76
N GLN A 363 -4.80 8.38 0.58
CA GLN A 363 -5.44 8.52 -0.73
C GLN A 363 -4.50 9.14 -1.78
N ARG A 364 -3.65 10.10 -1.37
CA ARG A 364 -2.60 10.69 -2.20
C ARG A 364 -1.48 9.70 -2.54
N PHE A 365 -0.99 8.92 -1.56
CA PHE A 365 0.01 7.87 -1.76
C PHE A 365 -0.45 6.84 -2.81
N LEU A 366 -1.70 6.38 -2.70
CA LEU A 366 -2.33 5.51 -3.70
C LEU A 366 -2.54 6.21 -5.06
N GLY A 367 -2.87 7.50 -5.05
CA GLY A 367 -3.26 8.27 -6.25
C GLY A 367 -2.11 8.80 -7.10
N GLU A 368 -0.95 9.11 -6.51
CA GLU A 368 0.24 9.56 -7.24
C GLU A 368 1.01 8.39 -7.89
N HIS A 369 0.65 7.13 -7.59
CA HIS A 369 1.32 5.95 -8.15
C HIS A 369 1.09 5.81 -9.66
N GLN A 370 2.19 5.73 -10.42
CA GLN A 370 2.20 5.73 -11.89
C GLN A 370 1.37 4.64 -12.59
N TYR A 371 1.01 3.55 -11.89
CA TYR A 371 0.18 2.45 -12.41
C TYR A 371 -1.20 2.34 -11.74
N GLY A 372 -1.57 3.35 -10.94
CA GLY A 372 -2.68 3.30 -10.00
C GLY A 372 -2.31 2.55 -8.72
N GLY A 373 -2.79 3.02 -7.58
CA GLY A 373 -2.60 2.34 -6.30
C GLY A 373 -3.34 1.01 -6.22
N TYR A 374 -2.90 0.14 -5.31
CA TYR A 374 -3.58 -1.13 -4.99
C TYR A 374 -3.61 -1.33 -3.49
N SER A 375 -4.73 -1.83 -2.97
CA SER A 375 -4.86 -2.25 -1.58
C SER A 375 -5.19 -3.75 -1.56
N VAL A 376 -4.49 -4.51 -0.72
CA VAL A 376 -4.65 -5.97 -0.58
C VAL A 376 -4.91 -6.28 0.89
N ALA A 377 -6.16 -6.59 1.22
CA ALA A 377 -6.55 -7.02 2.55
C ALA A 377 -6.16 -8.48 2.73
N ILE A 378 -5.43 -8.78 3.79
CA ILE A 378 -5.01 -10.13 4.19
C ILE A 378 -5.88 -10.53 5.36
N HIS A 379 -6.57 -11.67 5.27
CA HIS A 379 -7.48 -12.11 6.33
C HIS A 379 -6.71 -12.87 7.42
N PRO A 380 -7.04 -12.71 8.72
CA PRO A 380 -6.38 -13.41 9.80
C PRO A 380 -6.64 -14.93 9.76
N PRO A 381 -5.76 -15.74 10.37
CA PRO A 381 -6.03 -17.16 10.60
C PRO A 381 -7.34 -17.38 11.39
N ALA A 382 -8.06 -18.47 11.10
CA ALA A 382 -9.27 -18.81 11.85
C ALA A 382 -8.95 -19.02 13.34
N GLY A 383 -9.55 -18.20 14.21
CA GLY A 383 -9.31 -18.19 15.66
C GLY A 383 -8.26 -17.19 16.14
N VAL A 384 -7.59 -16.46 15.24
CA VAL A 384 -6.74 -15.31 15.58
C VAL A 384 -7.60 -14.04 15.55
N ALA A 385 -7.98 -13.54 16.72
CA ALA A 385 -8.76 -12.32 16.88
C ALA A 385 -7.85 -11.07 16.94
N PRO A 386 -8.33 -9.89 16.52
CA PRO A 386 -7.62 -8.63 16.72
C PRO A 386 -7.49 -8.31 18.22
N THR A 387 -6.47 -7.55 18.59
CA THR A 387 -6.25 -7.08 19.97
C THR A 387 -7.43 -6.25 20.46
N ASP A 388 -7.90 -6.55 21.68
CA ASP A 388 -9.19 -6.14 22.26
C ASP A 388 -9.65 -4.73 21.87
N ALA A 389 -10.40 -4.67 20.77
CA ALA A 389 -10.87 -3.43 20.19
C ALA A 389 -12.17 -3.00 20.88
N PRO A 390 -12.27 -1.79 21.47
CA PRO A 390 -13.41 -1.40 22.30
C PRO A 390 -14.77 -1.48 21.59
N GLY A 391 -14.81 -1.42 20.26
CA GLY A 391 -16.02 -1.60 19.46
C GLY A 391 -16.54 -3.04 19.43
N GLN A 392 -15.67 -4.06 19.53
CA GLN A 392 -16.14 -5.45 19.67
C GLN A 392 -16.90 -5.66 20.99
N ALA A 393 -16.54 -4.95 22.05
CA ALA A 393 -17.33 -4.96 23.28
C ALA A 393 -18.72 -4.32 23.06
N LEU A 394 -18.82 -3.25 22.26
CA LEU A 394 -20.09 -2.61 21.90
C LEU A 394 -21.05 -3.56 21.17
N GLU A 395 -20.57 -4.42 20.28
CA GLU A 395 -21.40 -5.39 19.54
C GLU A 395 -22.27 -6.27 20.46
N SER A 396 -21.78 -6.55 21.68
CA SER A 396 -22.49 -7.34 22.69
C SER A 396 -23.55 -6.57 23.50
N VAL A 397 -23.53 -5.23 23.46
CA VAL A 397 -24.25 -4.38 24.42
C VAL A 397 -25.77 -4.47 24.25
N ARG A 398 -26.50 -4.65 25.36
CA ARG A 398 -27.98 -4.71 25.41
C ARG A 398 -28.53 -3.75 26.47
N LEU A 399 -29.44 -2.85 26.08
CA LEU A 399 -29.91 -1.77 26.97
C LEU A 399 -31.10 -2.14 27.89
N ALA A 400 -31.68 -3.32 27.73
CA ALA A 400 -32.66 -3.87 28.65
C ALA A 400 -32.67 -5.42 28.61
N PRO A 401 -33.14 -6.10 29.67
CA PRO A 401 -33.29 -7.56 29.66
C PRO A 401 -34.20 -8.04 28.52
N GLY A 402 -33.67 -8.90 27.64
CA GLY A 402 -34.39 -9.40 26.47
C GLY A 402 -34.49 -8.42 25.29
N ALA A 403 -33.87 -7.23 25.39
CA ALA A 403 -33.66 -6.38 24.23
C ALA A 403 -32.56 -6.93 23.32
N MET A 404 -32.59 -6.54 22.05
CA MET A 404 -31.56 -6.90 21.07
C MET A 404 -30.20 -6.27 21.43
N SER A 405 -29.11 -6.91 21.01
CA SER A 405 -27.77 -6.31 21.10
C SER A 405 -27.46 -5.40 19.92
N LEU A 406 -26.36 -4.65 19.99
CA LEU A 406 -25.89 -3.81 18.89
C LEU A 406 -25.70 -4.64 17.59
N ALA A 407 -25.09 -5.82 17.71
CA ALA A 407 -24.93 -6.79 16.61
C ALA A 407 -26.24 -7.37 16.04
N GLU A 408 -27.37 -7.14 16.69
CA GLU A 408 -28.71 -7.57 16.27
C GLU A 408 -29.55 -6.39 15.73
N SER A 409 -28.96 -5.19 15.67
CA SER A 409 -29.63 -3.93 15.30
C SER A 409 -29.19 -3.41 13.92
N GLY A 410 -29.66 -2.21 13.54
CA GLY A 410 -29.16 -1.52 12.34
C GLY A 410 -27.69 -1.09 12.46
N PHE A 411 -27.10 -1.11 13.66
CA PHE A 411 -25.70 -0.78 13.93
C PHE A 411 -24.78 -2.02 13.96
N ALA A 412 -25.20 -3.18 13.47
CA ALA A 412 -24.38 -4.40 13.50
C ALA A 412 -23.04 -4.21 12.76
N GLY A 413 -21.92 -4.48 13.46
CA GLY A 413 -20.56 -4.27 12.95
C GLY A 413 -20.06 -2.82 13.03
N GLN A 414 -20.87 -1.87 13.49
CA GLN A 414 -20.51 -0.45 13.59
C GLN A 414 -19.80 -0.11 14.91
N GLY A 415 -19.62 -1.04 15.85
CA GLY A 415 -19.03 -0.78 17.17
C GLY A 415 -17.69 -0.04 17.10
N GLU A 416 -16.82 -0.43 16.17
CA GLU A 416 -15.52 0.24 15.95
C GLU A 416 -15.68 1.67 15.42
N PHE A 417 -16.64 1.91 14.52
CA PHE A 417 -16.92 3.24 13.99
C PHE A 417 -17.56 4.14 15.06
N LEU A 418 -18.48 3.59 15.87
CA LEU A 418 -19.10 4.27 17.00
C LEU A 418 -18.07 4.70 18.06
N MET A 419 -17.09 3.85 18.38
CA MET A 419 -15.96 4.23 19.23
C MET A 419 -15.10 5.33 18.60
N ARG A 420 -14.77 5.25 17.30
CA ARG A 420 -14.05 6.33 16.59
C ARG A 420 -14.83 7.64 16.62
N MET A 421 -16.14 7.63 16.43
CA MET A 421 -16.96 8.85 16.46
C MET A 421 -17.12 9.42 17.87
N ALA A 422 -17.27 8.58 18.89
CA ALA A 422 -17.27 8.99 20.30
C ALA A 422 -15.96 9.69 20.66
N GLN A 423 -14.81 9.17 20.21
CA GLN A 423 -13.50 9.75 20.48
C GLN A 423 -13.23 11.02 19.65
N LYS A 424 -13.48 10.99 18.34
CA LYS A 424 -13.27 12.10 17.38
C LYS A 424 -14.05 13.37 17.77
N TYR A 425 -15.22 13.22 18.37
CA TYR A 425 -16.08 14.34 18.80
C TYR A 425 -16.11 14.56 20.31
N ASP A 426 -15.35 13.77 21.07
CA ASP A 426 -15.31 13.75 22.54
C ASP A 426 -16.73 13.70 23.16
N VAL A 427 -17.46 12.64 22.84
CA VAL A 427 -18.83 12.37 23.31
C VAL A 427 -18.83 11.02 24.04
N PRO A 428 -19.34 10.94 25.29
CA PRO A 428 -19.41 9.67 26.01
C PRO A 428 -20.24 8.62 25.26
N ILE A 429 -19.62 7.46 24.96
CA ILE A 429 -20.24 6.40 24.14
C ILE A 429 -21.50 5.80 24.79
N ASP A 430 -21.55 5.78 26.12
CA ASP A 430 -22.69 5.33 26.91
C ASP A 430 -23.91 6.25 26.76
N LEU A 431 -23.70 7.58 26.81
CA LEU A 431 -24.71 8.58 26.51
C LEU A 431 -25.17 8.48 25.04
N ALA A 432 -24.23 8.36 24.10
CA ALA A 432 -24.51 8.27 22.68
C ALA A 432 -25.38 7.04 22.35
N LEU A 433 -24.99 5.84 22.82
CA LEU A 433 -25.76 4.62 22.60
C LEU A 433 -27.13 4.67 23.28
N ALA A 434 -27.23 5.25 24.48
CA ALA A 434 -28.49 5.43 25.21
C ALA A 434 -29.49 6.32 24.45
N MET A 435 -29.02 7.42 23.86
CA MET A 435 -29.85 8.31 23.05
C MET A 435 -30.20 7.71 21.68
N LEU A 436 -29.24 7.13 20.95
CA LEU A 436 -29.49 6.49 19.64
C LEU A 436 -30.46 5.30 19.76
N TRP A 437 -30.47 4.60 20.90
CA TRP A 437 -31.52 3.63 21.22
C TRP A 437 -32.87 4.28 21.46
N LYS A 438 -32.90 5.37 22.25
CA LYS A 438 -34.12 6.14 22.55
C LYS A 438 -34.74 6.80 21.31
N GLU A 439 -33.96 7.11 20.28
CA GLU A 439 -34.43 7.75 19.04
C GLU A 439 -34.86 6.76 17.95
N SER A 440 -34.07 5.70 17.68
CA SER A 440 -34.33 4.78 16.55
C SER A 440 -34.12 3.30 16.88
N GLN A 441 -33.90 2.97 18.16
CA GLN A 441 -33.46 1.63 18.59
C GLN A 441 -32.22 1.17 17.81
N TRP A 442 -31.19 2.03 17.70
CA TRP A 442 -30.00 1.77 16.87
C TRP A 442 -30.34 1.43 15.42
N GLY A 443 -31.21 2.25 14.80
CA GLY A 443 -31.54 2.13 13.38
C GLY A 443 -32.49 0.99 13.01
N THR A 444 -33.32 0.46 13.92
CA THR A 444 -34.36 -0.54 13.58
C THR A 444 -35.80 -0.01 13.63
N ALA A 445 -36.03 1.19 14.19
CA ALA A 445 -37.37 1.72 14.44
C ALA A 445 -37.53 3.17 13.95
N GLY A 446 -38.75 3.49 13.48
CA GLY A 446 -39.13 4.82 13.01
C GLY A 446 -38.85 5.07 11.52
N ALA A 447 -39.24 6.25 11.03
CA ALA A 447 -39.00 6.67 9.64
C ALA A 447 -37.51 6.98 9.36
N SER A 448 -36.73 7.20 10.41
CA SER A 448 -35.29 7.47 10.39
C SER A 448 -34.43 6.35 9.82
N VAL A 449 -34.90 5.10 9.89
CA VAL A 449 -34.19 3.92 9.35
C VAL A 449 -33.95 4.08 7.84
N GLY A 450 -35.01 4.34 7.07
CA GLY A 450 -34.90 4.55 5.62
C GLY A 450 -34.24 5.88 5.22
N ALA A 451 -33.92 6.74 6.18
CA ALA A 451 -33.24 8.01 5.99
C ALA A 451 -31.77 7.99 6.47
N ASN A 452 -31.27 6.87 7.00
CA ASN A 452 -29.96 6.80 7.66
C ASN A 452 -29.78 7.86 8.77
N ASN A 453 -30.83 8.17 9.54
CA ASN A 453 -30.83 9.24 10.54
C ASN A 453 -31.12 8.70 11.96
N PRO A 454 -30.22 7.89 12.56
CA PRO A 454 -30.54 7.14 13.78
C PRO A 454 -30.72 8.00 15.04
N GLY A 455 -30.32 9.28 15.00
CA GLY A 455 -30.56 10.26 16.06
C GLY A 455 -31.81 11.14 15.88
N ASN A 456 -32.62 10.94 14.82
CA ASN A 456 -33.75 11.81 14.45
C ASN A 456 -33.35 13.30 14.32
N LEU A 457 -32.17 13.59 13.74
CA LEU A 457 -31.71 14.95 13.49
C LEU A 457 -32.66 15.71 12.57
N LYS A 458 -32.97 16.97 12.92
CA LYS A 458 -33.68 17.90 12.05
C LYS A 458 -32.82 18.27 10.83
N PHE A 459 -33.45 18.60 9.72
CA PHE A 459 -32.75 19.19 8.58
C PHE A 459 -32.63 20.70 8.76
N VAL A 460 -31.40 21.20 8.85
CA VAL A 460 -31.06 22.64 8.91
C VAL A 460 -30.03 23.03 7.84
N GLY A 461 -29.90 22.21 6.78
CA GLY A 461 -28.89 22.41 5.73
C GLY A 461 -27.48 21.92 6.09
N GLN A 462 -27.35 21.00 7.05
CA GLN A 462 -26.06 20.43 7.42
C GLN A 462 -25.45 19.59 6.29
N GLU A 463 -24.11 19.50 6.32
CA GLU A 463 -23.28 18.82 5.32
C GLU A 463 -23.70 17.38 5.03
N GLY A 464 -23.74 17.01 3.75
CA GLY A 464 -24.13 15.68 3.27
C GLY A 464 -25.61 15.31 3.40
N ALA A 465 -26.43 16.12 4.09
CA ALA A 465 -27.82 15.81 4.36
C ALA A 465 -28.80 16.25 3.25
N HIS A 466 -29.97 15.62 3.23
CA HIS A 466 -31.15 16.05 2.48
C HIS A 466 -32.39 16.07 3.38
N GLU A 467 -33.47 16.73 2.97
CA GLU A 467 -34.79 16.58 3.61
C GLU A 467 -35.35 15.19 3.28
N ALA A 468 -35.61 14.37 4.30
CA ALA A 468 -36.01 12.97 4.11
C ALA A 468 -37.46 12.68 4.49
N PHE A 469 -37.93 13.19 5.64
CA PHE A 469 -39.31 12.94 6.12
C PHE A 469 -39.80 14.03 7.08
N THR A 470 -41.11 14.06 7.32
CA THR A 470 -41.75 14.84 8.40
C THR A 470 -42.45 13.89 9.38
N SER A 471 -42.76 14.36 10.59
CA SER A 471 -43.50 13.59 11.60
C SER A 471 -44.69 14.40 12.13
N PRO A 472 -45.89 13.81 12.32
CA PRO A 472 -47.06 14.51 12.82
C PRO A 472 -46.79 15.20 14.17
N GLY A 473 -47.04 16.51 14.23
CA GLY A 473 -46.85 17.33 15.44
C GLY A 473 -45.42 17.84 15.65
N ALA A 474 -44.42 17.33 14.93
CA ALA A 474 -43.04 17.79 15.04
C ALA A 474 -42.76 19.00 14.15
N SER A 475 -41.93 19.93 14.61
CA SER A 475 -41.56 21.13 13.84
C SER A 475 -40.55 20.82 12.72
N GLY A 476 -40.88 21.16 11.47
CA GLY A 476 -39.98 21.03 10.30
C GLY A 476 -39.63 19.60 9.87
N SER A 477 -38.80 19.51 8.83
CA SER A 477 -38.33 18.25 8.24
C SER A 477 -37.17 17.62 9.03
N PHE A 478 -37.09 16.31 8.98
CA PHE A 478 -35.95 15.52 9.45
C PHE A 478 -34.95 15.30 8.30
N ALA A 479 -33.67 15.23 8.67
CA ALA A 479 -32.59 14.97 7.74
C ALA A 479 -32.56 13.50 7.30
N GLY A 480 -31.85 13.24 6.20
CA GLY A 480 -31.33 11.92 5.87
C GLY A 480 -29.99 12.00 5.15
N TRP A 481 -29.27 10.89 5.10
CA TRP A 481 -27.93 10.78 4.52
C TRP A 481 -27.82 9.61 3.52
N PRO A 482 -26.89 9.67 2.54
CA PRO A 482 -26.59 8.56 1.65
C PRO A 482 -26.20 7.25 2.35
N THR A 483 -25.47 7.31 3.47
CA THR A 483 -25.08 6.12 4.26
C THR A 483 -25.36 6.27 5.75
N LEU A 484 -25.41 5.15 6.47
CA LEU A 484 -25.64 5.10 7.92
C LEU A 484 -24.50 5.77 8.71
N GLU A 485 -23.26 5.54 8.27
CA GLU A 485 -22.03 6.08 8.85
C GLU A 485 -22.06 7.61 8.86
N GLN A 486 -22.53 8.23 7.78
CA GLN A 486 -22.68 9.69 7.66
C GLN A 486 -23.73 10.25 8.64
N GLY A 487 -24.82 9.52 8.87
CA GLY A 487 -25.83 9.90 9.87
C GLY A 487 -25.38 9.70 11.31
N ILE A 488 -24.59 8.66 11.58
CA ILE A 488 -23.92 8.44 12.87
C ILE A 488 -22.89 9.56 13.11
N GLU A 489 -22.01 9.84 12.15
CA GLU A 489 -21.04 10.93 12.25
C GLU A 489 -21.74 12.28 12.46
N ALA A 490 -22.82 12.57 11.72
CA ALA A 490 -23.59 13.80 11.90
C ALA A 490 -24.21 13.93 13.30
N TYR A 491 -24.64 12.83 13.92
CA TYR A 491 -25.12 12.81 15.30
C TYR A 491 -24.00 13.13 16.31
N PHE A 492 -22.84 12.47 16.20
CA PHE A 492 -21.70 12.74 17.09
C PHE A 492 -21.15 14.17 16.88
N LYS A 493 -21.04 14.61 15.63
CA LYS A 493 -20.66 15.99 15.24
C LYS A 493 -21.63 17.02 15.83
N LEU A 494 -22.94 16.75 15.81
CA LEU A 494 -23.95 17.61 16.45
C LEU A 494 -23.74 17.72 17.95
N LEU A 495 -23.56 16.60 18.67
CA LEU A 495 -23.36 16.62 20.12
C LEU A 495 -22.06 17.31 20.51
N GLY A 496 -20.93 16.85 19.97
CA GLY A 496 -19.59 17.33 20.34
C GLY A 496 -19.34 18.82 20.05
N THR A 497 -20.10 19.42 19.11
CA THR A 497 -20.00 20.84 18.77
C THR A 497 -21.11 21.71 19.39
N HIS A 498 -22.39 21.34 19.23
CA HIS A 498 -23.49 22.20 19.63
C HIS A 498 -23.97 21.95 21.07
N TYR A 499 -23.75 20.75 21.63
CA TYR A 499 -24.13 20.38 23.01
C TYR A 499 -22.91 20.27 23.94
N ARG A 500 -21.77 20.82 23.52
CA ARG A 500 -20.49 20.78 24.24
C ARG A 500 -20.60 21.22 25.70
N ALA A 501 -21.28 22.33 25.98
CA ALA A 501 -21.45 22.82 27.36
C ALA A 501 -22.24 21.85 28.26
N GLU A 502 -23.24 21.16 27.70
CA GLU A 502 -24.03 20.15 28.41
C GLU A 502 -23.27 18.80 28.58
N LEU A 503 -22.37 18.47 27.65
CA LEU A 503 -21.43 17.35 27.79
C LEU A 503 -20.40 17.63 28.89
N ASP A 504 -19.69 18.77 28.81
CA ASP A 504 -18.60 19.15 29.74
C ASP A 504 -19.08 19.32 31.18
N SER A 505 -20.35 19.68 31.39
CA SER A 505 -20.98 19.82 32.70
C SER A 505 -21.64 18.54 33.21
N GLY A 506 -21.85 17.54 32.36
CA GLY A 506 -22.62 16.33 32.66
C GLY A 506 -24.12 16.58 32.87
N ASP A 507 -24.66 17.76 32.52
CA ASP A 507 -26.10 18.03 32.66
C ASP A 507 -26.90 17.43 31.50
N TRP A 508 -27.15 16.12 31.62
CA TRP A 508 -27.97 15.36 30.69
C TRP A 508 -29.44 15.80 30.68
N THR A 509 -29.89 16.52 31.72
CA THR A 509 -31.24 17.10 31.77
C THR A 509 -31.33 18.32 30.87
N ALA A 510 -30.33 19.21 30.91
CA ALA A 510 -30.20 20.31 29.96
C ALA A 510 -30.04 19.81 28.52
N LEU A 511 -29.18 18.81 28.30
CA LEU A 511 -28.93 18.20 26.99
C LEU A 511 -30.24 17.69 26.36
N VAL A 512 -30.97 16.82 27.08
CA VAL A 512 -32.22 16.22 26.58
C VAL A 512 -33.33 17.26 26.44
N ASN A 513 -33.48 18.22 27.36
CA ASN A 513 -34.48 19.29 27.24
C ASN A 513 -34.22 20.23 26.06
N ARG A 514 -33.00 20.27 25.53
CA ARG A 514 -32.62 21.02 24.32
C ARG A 514 -32.71 20.16 23.06
N TYR A 515 -32.41 18.86 23.14
CA TYR A 515 -32.46 17.90 22.02
C TYR A 515 -33.89 17.48 21.67
N ALA A 516 -34.70 17.17 22.68
CA ALA A 516 -36.09 16.73 22.58
C ALA A 516 -36.96 17.56 23.54
N PRO A 517 -37.37 18.80 23.17
CA PRO A 517 -37.90 19.77 24.13
C PRO A 517 -39.24 19.38 24.78
N PRO A 518 -39.51 19.80 26.05
CA PRO A 518 -40.74 19.48 26.78
C PRO A 518 -42.05 20.00 26.15
N SER A 519 -41.95 20.89 25.15
CA SER A 519 -43.08 21.37 24.36
C SER A 519 -43.52 20.40 23.26
N GLU A 520 -42.65 19.49 22.84
CA GLU A 520 -42.91 18.45 21.82
C GLU A 520 -42.81 17.02 22.37
N ASN A 521 -42.19 16.80 23.54
CA ASN A 521 -41.81 15.48 24.07
C ASN A 521 -42.05 15.34 25.58
N ASP A 522 -42.17 14.10 26.08
CA ASP A 522 -41.94 13.79 27.50
C ASP A 522 -40.44 13.69 27.77
N SER A 523 -39.79 14.85 27.89
CA SER A 523 -38.36 14.96 28.19
C SER A 523 -38.02 14.41 29.58
N GLY A 524 -38.99 14.38 30.52
CA GLY A 524 -38.80 13.82 31.85
C GLY A 524 -38.62 12.30 31.83
N LEU A 525 -39.44 11.60 31.05
CA LEU A 525 -39.27 10.18 30.76
C LEU A 525 -38.01 9.92 29.92
N TYR A 526 -37.72 10.77 28.94
CA TYR A 526 -36.50 10.67 28.12
C TYR A 526 -35.23 10.72 28.99
N VAL A 527 -35.11 11.70 29.90
CA VAL A 527 -33.96 11.82 30.83
C VAL A 527 -33.81 10.57 31.70
N GLN A 528 -34.90 10.03 32.23
CA GLN A 528 -34.88 8.78 33.03
C GLN A 528 -34.40 7.59 32.19
N GLN A 529 -34.89 7.47 30.96
CA GLN A 529 -34.49 6.41 30.03
C GLN A 529 -33.01 6.50 29.66
N VAL A 530 -32.50 7.68 29.27
CA VAL A 530 -31.07 7.87 28.95
C VAL A 530 -30.16 7.55 30.14
N ASN A 531 -30.50 8.02 31.34
CA ASN A 531 -29.72 7.71 32.54
C ASN A 531 -29.68 6.20 32.83
N SER A 532 -30.82 5.51 32.70
CA SER A 532 -30.89 4.06 32.89
C SER A 532 -30.11 3.28 31.82
N TYR A 533 -30.22 3.68 30.56
CA TYR A 533 -29.56 3.00 29.44
C TYR A 533 -28.05 3.22 29.47
N ALA A 534 -27.55 4.44 29.71
CA ALA A 534 -26.12 4.67 29.76
C ALA A 534 -25.48 3.99 30.98
N ALA A 535 -26.16 3.92 32.12
CA ALA A 535 -25.71 3.12 33.27
C ALA A 535 -25.64 1.61 32.95
N GLU A 536 -26.49 1.11 32.05
CA GLU A 536 -26.41 -0.26 31.53
C GLU A 536 -25.18 -0.44 30.61
N VAL A 537 -24.92 0.50 29.68
CA VAL A 537 -23.69 0.49 28.86
C VAL A 537 -22.43 0.51 29.74
N ARG A 538 -22.34 1.46 30.67
CA ARG A 538 -21.19 1.58 31.59
C ARG A 538 -20.94 0.28 32.36
N ARG A 539 -22.00 -0.37 32.85
CA ARG A 539 -21.89 -1.66 33.56
C ARG A 539 -21.41 -2.80 32.67
N GLN A 540 -21.81 -2.85 31.41
CA GLN A 540 -21.40 -3.91 30.47
C GLN A 540 -19.97 -3.69 29.93
N LEU A 541 -19.54 -2.44 29.76
CA LEU A 541 -18.21 -2.09 29.24
C LEU A 541 -17.15 -1.83 30.33
N GLY A 542 -17.52 -1.80 31.61
CA GLY A 542 -16.60 -1.51 32.71
C GLY A 542 -16.16 -0.04 32.81
N ILE A 543 -16.92 0.88 32.21
CA ILE A 543 -16.66 2.33 32.27
C ILE A 543 -17.08 2.84 33.66
N GLY A 544 -16.14 3.43 34.40
CA GLY A 544 -16.31 3.91 35.78
C GLY A 544 -16.73 5.37 35.89
#